data_AF-A0A645DV49-F1
#
_entry.id   AF-A0A645DV49-F1
#
_cell.length_a   1.000
_cell.length_b   1.000
_cell.length_c   1.000
_cell.angle_alpha   90.00
_cell.angle_beta   90.00
_cell.angle_gamma   90.00
#
_symmetry.space_group_name_H-M   'P 1'
#
loop_
_entity.id
_entity.type
_entity.pdbx_description
1 polymer ?
#
loop_
_entity_poly.entity_id
_entity_poly.type
_entity_poly.pdbx_seq_one_letter_code
_entity_poly.pdbx_strand_id
1 'polypeptide(L)'
;MVDGEIGGSLKLPAGDIGGQSATLEFTALRVLNVENLSGASGSEVDVRKVDLRHSIETRLGAGNKSATKRDLRNVGPSITYKLRDGSGQAREFVNYMLPVDTGDGQPVYLLGVRETPAEPFRYLRVPVDLEGGIDGFLRLREALADPAMREQAVKRYASLALGDKRAELAEQLQQSALRALTLFAEGESRDGQRQVGLQAVSDFIEANVPEAERGRAGEVLVRILNGVLFELAQLSREKAGLAGMQPDEKTQAFMTQAVLSLSDVQLYPAPVFFELKNFEQVQASVFQVARAPGKNVVYLGCLLLIIGVFAMLYVRERRIWIWFTPTQQGGHQGSKAVMALSTNRKTLDGDKEFEQLRGKLLGVASDSGGQPA
;
A
#
# COMPACT_ATOMS: atom_id res chain seq x y z
N MET A 1 -11.91 -12.79 13.95
CA MET A 1 -11.10 -12.41 12.77
C MET A 1 -12.05 -12.24 11.60
N VAL A 2 -11.74 -11.35 10.67
CA VAL A 2 -12.59 -11.03 9.53
C VAL A 2 -11.79 -11.23 8.26
N ASP A 3 -12.33 -12.05 7.35
CA ASP A 3 -11.75 -12.28 6.03
C ASP A 3 -12.53 -11.48 4.97
N GLY A 4 -11.83 -10.92 3.99
CA GLY A 4 -12.45 -10.12 2.95
C GLY A 4 -11.53 -9.88 1.75
N GLU A 5 -12.15 -9.59 0.61
CA GLU A 5 -11.48 -9.25 -0.64
C GLU A 5 -11.56 -7.73 -0.89
N ILE A 6 -10.51 -7.13 -1.44
CA ILE A 6 -10.52 -5.71 -1.83
C ILE A 6 -11.58 -5.47 -2.91
N GLY A 7 -12.47 -4.51 -2.68
CA GLY A 7 -13.67 -4.25 -3.48
C GLY A 7 -14.92 -4.97 -2.95
N GLY A 8 -14.77 -5.90 -2.01
CA GLY A 8 -15.85 -6.61 -1.35
C GLY A 8 -16.44 -5.85 -0.15
N SER A 9 -17.53 -6.38 0.39
CA SER A 9 -18.15 -5.88 1.62
C SER A 9 -18.63 -7.02 2.51
N LEU A 10 -18.67 -6.77 3.82
CA LEU A 10 -19.11 -7.71 4.84
C LEU A 10 -20.00 -7.00 5.86
N LYS A 11 -21.12 -7.63 6.23
CA LYS A 11 -21.96 -7.14 7.33
C LYS A 11 -21.37 -7.56 8.67
N LEU A 12 -21.17 -6.58 9.54
CA LEU A 12 -20.73 -6.76 10.91
C LEU A 12 -21.94 -6.65 11.84
N PRO A 13 -22.29 -7.72 12.57
CA PRO A 13 -23.36 -7.67 13.55
C PRO A 13 -22.95 -6.78 14.73
N ALA A 14 -23.96 -6.19 15.38
CA ALA A 14 -23.81 -5.28 16.53
C ALA A 14 -22.87 -5.82 17.63
N GLY A 15 -23.00 -7.11 17.93
CA GLY A 15 -22.21 -7.79 18.97
C GLY A 15 -20.71 -7.84 18.67
N ASP A 16 -20.30 -7.90 17.41
CA ASP A 16 -18.89 -8.04 17.02
C ASP A 16 -18.12 -6.71 17.08
N ILE A 17 -18.84 -5.59 17.04
CA ILE A 17 -18.26 -4.24 17.03
C ILE A 17 -18.66 -3.39 18.23
N GLY A 18 -19.26 -4.01 19.25
CA GLY A 18 -19.61 -3.35 20.51
C GLY A 18 -20.58 -2.17 20.34
N GLY A 19 -21.48 -2.23 19.35
CA GLY A 19 -22.29 -1.09 18.97
C GLY A 19 -23.40 -1.45 17.99
N GLN A 20 -23.78 -0.52 17.11
CA GLN A 20 -24.76 -0.79 16.06
C GLN A 20 -24.14 -1.62 14.94
N SER A 21 -24.95 -2.44 14.25
CA SER A 21 -24.49 -3.17 13.08
C SER A 21 -23.95 -2.22 12.01
N ALA A 22 -22.86 -2.60 11.37
CA ALA A 22 -22.23 -1.81 10.31
C ALA A 22 -21.90 -2.70 9.11
N THR A 23 -21.73 -2.10 7.93
CA THR A 23 -21.17 -2.80 6.77
C THR A 23 -19.74 -2.33 6.59
N LEU A 24 -18.79 -3.27 6.62
CA LEU A 24 -17.39 -3.06 6.31
C LEU A 24 -17.19 -3.23 4.81
N GLU A 25 -16.71 -2.20 4.14
CA GLU A 25 -16.36 -2.21 2.72
C GLU A 25 -14.84 -2.14 2.60
N PHE A 26 -14.21 -3.15 1.99
CA PHE A 26 -12.77 -3.18 1.79
C PHE A 26 -12.42 -2.37 0.55
N THR A 27 -11.72 -1.24 0.70
CA THR A 27 -11.51 -0.30 -0.41
C THR A 27 -10.18 -0.52 -1.11
N ALA A 28 -9.09 -0.61 -0.36
CA ALA A 28 -7.75 -0.75 -0.92
C ALA A 28 -6.77 -1.38 0.07
N LEU A 29 -5.78 -2.09 -0.50
CA LEU A 29 -4.58 -2.54 0.20
C LEU A 29 -3.38 -1.92 -0.49
N ARG A 30 -2.55 -1.19 0.25
CA ARG A 30 -1.25 -0.70 -0.22
C ARG A 30 -0.16 -1.42 0.55
N VAL A 31 0.58 -2.29 -0.12
CA VAL A 31 1.65 -3.09 0.52
C VAL A 31 2.90 -2.24 0.80
N LEU A 32 3.15 -1.25 -0.06
CA LEU A 32 4.28 -0.33 0.04
C LEU A 32 3.74 1.10 0.05
N ASN A 33 4.04 1.86 1.10
CA ASN A 33 3.68 3.27 1.21
C ASN A 33 4.94 4.08 1.45
N VAL A 34 5.29 4.97 0.52
CA VAL A 34 6.42 5.89 0.67
C VAL A 34 5.85 7.29 0.84
N GLU A 35 5.81 7.75 2.08
CA GLU A 35 5.19 9.02 2.45
C GLU A 35 6.25 10.07 2.76
N ASN A 36 5.95 11.33 2.46
CA ASN A 36 6.82 12.44 2.83
C ASN A 36 6.45 12.92 4.24
N LEU A 37 7.29 12.63 5.23
CA LEU A 37 7.03 13.00 6.62
C LEU A 37 7.51 14.43 6.95
N SER A 38 8.04 15.16 5.97
CA SER A 38 8.41 16.56 6.12
C SER A 38 7.17 17.47 6.13
N GLY A 39 6.53 17.59 7.29
CA GLY A 39 5.32 18.40 7.46
C GLY A 39 4.23 17.79 8.33
N ALA A 40 4.46 16.60 8.90
CA ALA A 40 3.59 16.04 9.96
C ALA A 40 3.74 16.78 11.30
N SER A 41 4.69 17.71 11.41
CA SER A 41 4.83 18.68 12.50
C SER A 41 3.66 19.67 12.45
N GLY A 42 2.54 19.27 13.06
CA GLY A 42 1.42 20.17 13.33
C GLY A 42 1.88 21.29 14.26
N SER A 43 1.63 22.53 13.84
CA SER A 43 1.44 23.73 14.67
C SER A 43 2.07 23.72 16.07
N GLU A 44 3.39 23.79 16.17
CA GLU A 44 4.04 24.34 17.37
C GLU A 44 4.38 25.80 17.10
N VAL A 45 3.62 26.70 17.72
CA VAL A 45 4.15 28.00 18.10
C VAL A 45 5.18 27.72 19.19
N ASP A 46 6.42 27.44 18.81
CA ASP A 46 7.55 27.37 19.74
C ASP A 46 7.81 28.78 20.28
N VAL A 47 7.32 29.04 21.49
CA VAL A 47 7.47 30.32 22.21
C VAL A 47 8.89 30.51 22.79
N ARG A 48 9.87 29.63 22.49
CA ARG A 48 11.22 29.71 23.09
C ARG A 48 12.40 29.72 22.12
N LYS A 49 12.18 29.76 20.81
CA LYS A 49 13.26 29.99 19.83
C LYS A 49 12.94 31.11 18.84
N VAL A 50 13.24 32.33 19.27
CA VAL A 50 13.35 33.49 18.38
C VAL A 50 14.73 33.44 17.71
N ASP A 51 14.92 32.54 16.74
CA ASP A 51 16.12 32.50 15.92
C ASP A 51 15.94 33.37 14.65
N LEU A 52 15.90 34.69 14.88
CA LEU A 52 15.69 35.72 13.85
C LEU A 52 16.85 35.84 12.85
N ARG A 53 18.01 35.21 13.10
CA ARG A 53 19.16 35.28 12.17
C ARG A 53 19.03 34.27 11.03
N HIS A 54 18.50 33.08 11.29
CA HIS A 54 18.32 32.06 10.25
C HIS A 54 17.14 32.37 9.30
N SER A 55 16.14 33.13 9.77
CA SER A 55 14.99 33.54 8.95
C SER A 55 15.29 34.69 7.98
N ILE A 56 16.37 35.45 8.20
CA ILE A 56 16.78 36.57 7.33
C ILE A 56 17.76 36.11 6.24
N GLU A 57 18.68 35.18 6.51
CA GLU A 57 19.54 34.60 5.46
C GLU A 57 18.74 33.84 4.40
N THR A 58 17.60 33.26 4.78
CA THR A 58 16.74 32.50 3.85
C THR A 58 15.96 33.42 2.89
N ARG A 59 15.85 34.73 3.17
CA ARG A 59 15.04 35.68 2.37
C ARG A 59 15.86 36.62 1.48
N LEU A 60 17.18 36.53 1.50
CA LEU A 60 18.07 37.41 0.73
C LEU A 60 19.04 36.57 -0.11
N GLY A 61 18.54 35.83 -1.09
CA GLY A 61 19.43 35.19 -2.07
C GLY A 61 18.80 34.13 -2.96
N ALA A 62 18.68 34.47 -4.25
CA ALA A 62 18.45 33.59 -5.40
C ALA A 62 17.03 33.01 -5.58
N GLY A 63 16.31 33.58 -6.55
CA GLY A 63 15.16 32.95 -7.19
C GLY A 63 15.59 31.64 -7.86
N ASN A 64 15.06 30.54 -7.33
CA ASN A 64 14.97 29.16 -7.86
C ASN A 64 15.35 28.14 -6.78
N LYS A 65 14.38 27.79 -5.90
CA LYS A 65 14.17 26.47 -5.28
C LYS A 65 13.04 26.57 -4.24
N SER A 66 11.88 25.97 -4.52
CA SER A 66 11.01 25.49 -3.46
C SER A 66 11.67 24.24 -2.87
N ALA A 67 12.57 24.44 -1.91
CA ALA A 67 13.22 23.35 -1.19
C ALA A 67 12.35 22.95 0.02
N THR A 68 11.16 22.40 -0.25
CA THR A 68 10.50 21.57 0.76
C THR A 68 11.38 20.33 0.94
N LYS A 69 12.04 20.21 2.10
CA LYS A 69 12.98 19.12 2.42
C LYS A 69 12.21 17.79 2.43
N ARG A 70 12.20 17.02 1.34
CA ARG A 70 11.49 15.73 1.26
C ARG A 70 12.22 14.67 2.10
N ASP A 71 11.60 14.17 3.17
CA ASP A 71 12.03 12.97 3.90
C ASP A 71 11.05 11.84 3.56
N LEU A 72 11.34 11.12 2.48
CA LEU A 72 10.52 10.01 2.01
C LEU A 72 10.87 8.76 2.81
N ARG A 73 9.92 8.26 3.59
CA ARG A 73 10.09 7.03 4.38
C ARG A 73 9.04 6.01 3.99
N ASN A 74 9.46 4.74 3.94
CA ASN A 74 8.52 3.64 3.84
C ASN A 74 7.82 3.45 5.18
N VAL A 75 6.50 3.64 5.20
CA VAL A 75 5.65 3.55 6.41
C VAL A 75 4.89 2.23 6.48
N GLY A 76 5.31 1.24 5.70
CA GLY A 76 4.76 -0.11 5.72
C GLY A 76 3.41 -0.26 5.02
N PRO A 77 2.77 -1.44 5.14
CA PRO A 77 1.47 -1.68 4.56
C PRO A 77 0.38 -0.83 5.20
N SER A 78 -0.62 -0.46 4.41
CA SER A 78 -1.84 0.20 4.89
C SER A 78 -3.09 -0.42 4.27
N ILE A 79 -4.16 -0.46 5.07
CA ILE A 79 -5.49 -0.90 4.63
C ILE A 79 -6.43 0.29 4.66
N THR A 80 -7.18 0.46 3.56
CA THR A 80 -8.26 1.43 3.47
C THR A 80 -9.59 0.70 3.42
N TYR A 81 -10.51 1.09 4.30
CA TYR A 81 -11.85 0.52 4.36
C TYR A 81 -12.88 1.61 4.68
N LYS A 82 -14.15 1.32 4.40
CA LYS A 82 -15.27 2.16 4.83
C LYS A 82 -16.14 1.39 5.81
N LEU A 83 -16.60 2.08 6.84
CA LEU A 83 -17.65 1.57 7.71
C LEU A 83 -18.92 2.35 7.44
N ARG A 84 -19.95 1.63 7.00
CA ARG A 84 -21.29 2.16 6.77
C ARG A 84 -22.20 1.77 7.92
N ASP A 85 -22.78 2.76 8.58
CA ASP A 85 -23.74 2.52 9.66
C ASP A 85 -25.13 2.10 9.15
N GLY A 86 -26.05 1.82 10.08
CA GLY A 86 -27.43 1.46 9.75
C GLY A 86 -28.24 2.60 9.10
N SER A 87 -27.77 3.85 9.18
CA SER A 87 -28.38 5.01 8.52
C SER A 87 -27.89 5.19 7.07
N GLY A 88 -26.88 4.41 6.66
CA GLY A 88 -26.28 4.47 5.34
C GLY A 88 -25.12 5.47 5.22
N GLN A 89 -24.74 6.15 6.30
CA GLN A 89 -23.58 7.04 6.32
C GLN A 89 -22.31 6.20 6.37
N ALA A 90 -21.38 6.47 5.44
CA ALA A 90 -20.11 5.76 5.35
C ALA A 90 -18.94 6.69 5.69
N ARG A 91 -18.12 6.27 6.64
CA ARG A 91 -16.84 6.91 6.98
C ARG A 91 -15.70 6.10 6.42
N GLU A 92 -14.65 6.77 5.98
CA GLU A 92 -13.48 6.12 5.40
C GLU A 92 -12.30 6.16 6.36
N PHE A 93 -11.62 5.03 6.47
CA PHE A 93 -10.52 4.80 7.37
C PHE A 93 -9.30 4.33 6.61
N VAL A 94 -8.13 4.75 7.07
CA VAL A 94 -6.84 4.25 6.60
C VAL A 94 -5.94 3.95 7.79
N ASN A 95 -5.59 2.69 7.98
CA ASN A 95 -4.76 2.28 9.10
C ASN A 95 -3.39 1.84 8.55
N TYR A 96 -2.32 2.34 9.16
CA TYR A 96 -0.96 1.92 8.87
C TYR A 96 -0.53 0.81 9.84
N MET A 97 0.07 -0.25 9.30
CA MET A 97 0.33 -1.49 10.04
C MET A 97 1.69 -1.49 10.76
N LEU A 98 2.55 -0.53 10.45
CA LEU A 98 3.84 -0.36 11.12
C LEU A 98 3.88 0.98 11.85
N PRO A 99 4.57 1.04 13.01
CA PRO A 99 4.86 2.31 13.66
C PRO A 99 5.64 3.23 12.73
N VAL A 100 5.22 4.49 12.70
CA VAL A 100 5.85 5.56 11.94
C VAL A 100 6.57 6.50 12.92
N ASP A 101 7.84 6.74 12.65
CA ASP A 101 8.59 7.80 13.31
C ASP A 101 8.24 9.15 12.65
N THR A 102 7.51 10.00 13.37
CA THR A 102 7.13 11.34 12.89
C THR A 102 8.18 12.41 13.17
N GLY A 103 9.31 12.07 13.79
CA GLY A 103 10.38 12.99 14.15
C GLY A 103 10.15 13.77 15.46
N ASP A 104 8.96 13.67 16.05
CA ASP A 104 8.52 14.42 17.23
C ASP A 104 8.57 13.58 18.53
N GLY A 105 9.10 12.35 18.50
CA GLY A 105 9.14 11.48 19.67
C GLY A 105 9.24 10.01 19.35
N GLN A 106 8.58 9.18 20.16
CA GLN A 106 8.56 7.73 19.95
C GLN A 106 7.73 7.35 18.71
N PRO A 107 7.98 6.19 18.09
CA PRO A 107 7.18 5.70 16.98
C PRO A 107 5.69 5.57 17.34
N VAL A 108 4.82 5.90 16.40
CA VAL A 108 3.35 5.84 16.57
C VAL A 108 2.67 5.08 15.43
N TYR A 109 1.62 4.32 15.74
CA TYR A 109 0.68 3.84 14.74
C TYR A 109 -0.22 4.98 14.28
N LEU A 110 -0.48 5.07 12.97
CA LEU A 110 -1.34 6.08 12.38
C LEU A 110 -2.68 5.46 11.98
N LEU A 111 -3.75 5.90 12.64
CA LEU A 111 -5.12 5.51 12.33
C LEU A 111 -5.87 6.72 11.78
N GLY A 112 -6.04 6.74 10.47
CA GLY A 112 -6.65 7.83 9.71
C GLY A 112 -8.16 7.66 9.56
N VAL A 113 -8.89 8.77 9.63
CA VAL A 113 -10.33 8.84 9.39
C VAL A 113 -10.72 10.10 8.63
N ARG A 114 -11.72 9.99 7.75
CA ARG A 114 -12.41 11.11 7.13
C ARG A 114 -13.90 10.81 6.99
N GLU A 115 -14.71 11.85 7.13
CA GLU A 115 -16.17 11.74 6.97
C GLU A 115 -16.54 11.73 5.48
N THR A 116 -15.88 12.57 4.68
CA THR A 116 -16.14 12.68 3.25
C THR A 116 -14.86 12.48 2.43
N PRO A 117 -14.96 11.97 1.18
CA PRO A 117 -13.80 11.82 0.31
C PRO A 117 -13.10 13.14 -0.05
N ALA A 118 -13.79 14.26 0.09
CA ALA A 118 -13.27 15.60 -0.20
C ALA A 118 -12.38 16.13 0.93
N GLU A 119 -12.53 15.59 2.14
CA GLU A 119 -11.74 16.00 3.31
C GLU A 119 -10.39 15.27 3.38
N PRO A 120 -9.35 15.93 3.93
CA PRO A 120 -8.11 15.25 4.28
C PRO A 120 -8.35 14.27 5.45
N PHE A 121 -7.54 13.21 5.49
CA PHE A 121 -7.54 12.29 6.63
C PHE A 121 -7.03 13.00 7.89
N ARG A 122 -7.77 12.82 8.99
CA ARG A 122 -7.33 13.15 10.34
C ARG A 122 -6.76 11.89 10.97
N TYR A 123 -5.60 12.00 11.60
CA TYR A 123 -4.88 10.83 12.12
C TYR A 123 -4.87 10.82 13.63
N LEU A 124 -5.39 9.74 14.21
CA LEU A 124 -5.09 9.36 15.58
C LEU A 124 -3.69 8.72 15.59
N ARG A 125 -2.80 9.30 16.39
CA ARG A 125 -1.43 8.81 16.62
C ARG A 125 -1.47 7.93 17.84
N VAL A 126 -1.20 6.63 17.74
CA VAL A 126 -1.23 5.72 18.88
C VAL A 126 0.20 5.30 19.23
N PRO A 127 0.69 5.50 20.47
CA PRO A 127 2.04 5.15 20.81
C PRO A 127 2.27 3.64 20.79
N VAL A 128 3.47 3.26 20.41
CA VAL A 128 3.97 1.89 20.59
C VAL A 128 4.21 1.63 22.07
N ASP A 129 3.67 0.54 22.60
CA ASP A 129 3.88 0.13 23.99
C ASP A 129 5.29 -0.45 24.24
N LEU A 130 5.57 -0.84 25.49
CA LEU A 130 6.85 -1.40 25.89
C LEU A 130 7.15 -2.76 25.23
N GLU A 131 6.10 -3.45 24.77
CA GLU A 131 6.17 -4.73 24.05
C GLU A 131 6.32 -4.56 22.53
N GLY A 132 6.24 -3.33 22.01
CA GLY A 132 6.36 -3.03 20.57
C GLY A 132 5.02 -3.02 19.82
N GLY A 133 3.89 -3.13 20.52
CA GLY A 133 2.54 -3.23 19.96
C GLY A 133 1.66 -2.00 20.24
N ILE A 134 0.41 -2.09 19.81
CA ILE A 134 -0.64 -1.10 20.09
C ILE A 134 -1.43 -1.43 21.38
N ASP A 135 -1.32 -2.66 21.86
CA ASP A 135 -2.21 -3.22 22.87
C ASP A 135 -2.13 -2.49 24.21
N GLY A 136 -0.96 -1.96 24.59
CA GLY A 136 -0.79 -1.17 25.80
C GLY A 136 -1.68 0.07 25.83
N PHE A 137 -1.81 0.78 24.69
CA PHE A 137 -2.72 1.91 24.59
C PHE A 137 -4.18 1.47 24.64
N LEU A 138 -4.54 0.37 23.95
CA LEU A 138 -5.91 -0.14 23.94
C LEU A 138 -6.38 -0.56 25.35
N ARG A 139 -5.52 -1.27 26.09
CA ARG A 139 -5.78 -1.64 27.50
C ARG A 139 -5.93 -0.41 28.39
N LEU A 140 -5.09 0.61 28.20
CA LEU A 140 -5.20 1.85 28.96
C LEU A 140 -6.51 2.59 28.66
N ARG A 141 -6.91 2.68 27.39
CA ARG A 141 -8.20 3.25 26.98
C ARG A 141 -9.38 2.48 27.58
N GLU A 142 -9.33 1.16 27.56
CA GLU A 142 -10.36 0.31 28.17
C GLU A 142 -10.45 0.51 29.68
N ALA A 143 -9.29 0.54 30.36
CA ALA A 143 -9.22 0.83 31.80
C ALA A 143 -9.73 2.25 32.14
N LEU A 144 -9.51 3.23 31.25
CA LEU A 144 -10.04 4.59 31.41
C LEU A 144 -11.56 4.64 31.27
N ALA A 145 -12.13 3.80 30.41
CA ALA A 145 -13.58 3.70 30.23
C ALA A 145 -14.29 3.05 31.43
N ASP A 146 -13.61 2.20 32.21
CA ASP A 146 -14.16 1.52 33.40
C ASP A 146 -14.09 2.42 34.66
N PRO A 147 -15.25 2.85 35.23
CA PRO A 147 -15.28 3.67 36.44
C PRO A 147 -14.61 3.02 37.66
N ALA A 148 -14.71 1.70 37.83
CA ALA A 148 -14.13 1.00 38.96
C ALA A 148 -12.59 0.99 38.86
N MET A 149 -12.05 0.88 37.65
CA MET A 149 -10.60 1.00 37.41
C MET A 149 -10.10 2.42 37.69
N ARG A 150 -10.87 3.45 37.31
CA ARG A 150 -10.55 4.84 37.63
C ARG A 150 -10.44 5.08 39.14
N GLU A 151 -11.41 4.59 39.91
CA GLU A 151 -11.38 4.69 41.38
C GLU A 151 -10.18 3.96 42.01
N GLN A 152 -9.89 2.75 41.54
CA GLN A 152 -8.74 1.97 42.01
C GLN A 152 -7.41 2.67 41.71
N ALA A 153 -7.24 3.23 40.51
CA ALA A 153 -6.03 3.96 40.12
C ALA A 153 -5.81 5.20 41.00
N VAL A 154 -6.87 5.96 41.25
CA VAL A 154 -6.84 7.15 42.11
C VAL A 154 -6.49 6.78 43.55
N LYS A 155 -7.08 5.72 44.09
CA LYS A 155 -6.77 5.23 45.44
C LYS A 155 -5.29 4.84 45.57
N ARG A 156 -4.77 4.11 44.58
CA ARG A 156 -3.36 3.70 44.51
C ARG A 156 -2.43 4.91 44.45
N TYR A 157 -2.71 5.86 43.53
CA TYR A 157 -1.95 7.10 43.42
C TYR A 157 -1.91 7.90 44.73
N ALA A 158 -3.05 8.09 45.39
CA ALA A 158 -3.10 8.84 46.65
C ALA A 158 -2.31 8.16 47.78
N SER A 159 -2.36 6.83 47.86
CA SER A 159 -1.58 6.07 48.85
C SER A 159 -0.07 6.22 48.65
N LEU A 160 0.40 6.18 47.39
CA LEU A 160 1.80 6.37 47.04
C LEU A 160 2.28 7.82 47.24
N ALA A 161 1.43 8.81 46.93
CA ALA A 161 1.79 10.23 46.99
C ALA A 161 1.87 10.78 48.44
N LEU A 162 1.01 10.31 49.35
CA LEU A 162 0.86 10.88 50.69
C LEU A 162 1.26 9.91 51.83
N GLY A 163 1.33 8.61 51.55
CA GLY A 163 1.53 7.56 52.56
C GLY A 163 0.38 7.46 53.57
N ASP A 164 0.45 6.47 54.46
CA ASP A 164 -0.65 6.19 55.42
C ASP A 164 -0.84 7.24 56.52
N LYS A 165 0.04 8.24 56.62
CA LYS A 165 0.08 9.19 57.74
C LYS A 165 -0.85 10.40 57.59
N ARG A 166 -1.56 10.54 56.47
CA ARG A 166 -2.39 11.73 56.14
C ARG A 166 -3.73 11.34 55.48
N ALA A 167 -4.53 10.54 56.18
CA ALA A 167 -5.79 9.99 55.66
C ALA A 167 -6.78 11.06 55.14
N GLU A 168 -7.00 12.15 55.90
CA GLU A 168 -7.94 13.22 55.47
C GLU A 168 -7.49 13.93 54.18
N LEU A 169 -6.19 14.22 54.05
CA LEU A 169 -5.63 14.81 52.83
C LEU A 169 -5.65 13.83 51.65
N ALA A 170 -5.53 12.53 51.93
CA ALA A 170 -5.63 11.49 50.92
C ALA A 170 -7.05 11.40 50.36
N GLU A 171 -8.08 11.49 51.19
CA GLU A 171 -9.48 11.51 50.72
C GLU A 171 -9.76 12.73 49.83
N GLN A 172 -9.30 13.92 50.22
CA GLN A 172 -9.45 15.14 49.41
C GLN A 172 -8.72 15.02 48.05
N LEU A 173 -7.48 14.50 48.07
CA LEU A 173 -6.72 14.25 46.84
C LEU A 173 -7.43 13.23 45.96
N GLN A 174 -7.96 12.15 46.53
CA GLN A 174 -8.70 11.13 45.77
C GLN A 174 -9.94 11.72 45.09
N GLN A 175 -10.76 12.48 45.82
CA GLN A 175 -11.95 13.09 45.24
C GLN A 175 -11.61 14.06 44.09
N SER A 176 -10.60 14.90 44.30
CA SER A 176 -10.15 15.86 43.28
C SER A 176 -9.56 15.16 42.04
N ALA A 177 -8.69 14.16 42.25
CA ALA A 177 -8.07 13.38 41.19
C ALA A 177 -9.08 12.55 40.40
N LEU A 178 -10.05 11.92 41.08
CA LEU A 178 -11.13 11.16 40.43
C LEU A 178 -12.00 12.07 39.58
N ARG A 179 -12.33 13.27 40.06
CA ARG A 179 -13.10 14.24 39.28
C ARG A 179 -12.33 14.67 38.02
N ALA A 180 -11.05 14.96 38.14
CA ALA A 180 -10.19 15.32 37.02
C ALA A 180 -10.08 14.19 35.98
N LEU A 181 -9.86 12.95 36.44
CA LEU A 181 -9.76 11.78 35.56
C LEU A 181 -11.10 11.46 34.88
N THR A 182 -12.21 11.58 35.62
CA THR A 182 -13.56 11.35 35.05
C THR A 182 -13.90 12.41 34.02
N LEU A 183 -13.59 13.68 34.29
CA LEU A 183 -13.73 14.76 33.33
C LEU A 183 -12.87 14.52 32.07
N PHE A 184 -11.62 14.06 32.23
CA PHE A 184 -10.76 13.70 31.11
C PHE A 184 -11.36 12.55 30.26
N ALA A 185 -11.89 11.51 30.92
CA ALA A 185 -12.42 10.31 30.28
C ALA A 185 -13.78 10.53 29.59
N GLU A 186 -14.72 11.17 30.29
CA GLU A 186 -16.12 11.29 29.87
C GLU A 186 -16.42 12.65 29.26
N GLY A 187 -15.61 13.67 29.57
CA GLY A 187 -15.81 15.04 29.13
C GLY A 187 -16.97 15.74 29.80
N GLU A 188 -17.23 16.95 29.34
CA GLU A 188 -18.39 17.76 29.70
C GLU A 188 -19.05 18.29 28.42
N SER A 189 -20.38 18.38 28.41
CA SER A 189 -21.09 19.02 27.31
C SER A 189 -21.16 20.52 27.55
N ARG A 190 -20.53 21.29 26.66
CA ARG A 190 -20.55 22.75 26.67
C ARG A 190 -20.97 23.24 25.30
N ASP A 191 -21.97 24.12 25.24
CA ASP A 191 -22.47 24.72 23.99
C ASP A 191 -22.88 23.69 22.91
N GLY A 192 -23.42 22.54 23.34
CA GLY A 192 -23.87 21.47 22.44
C GLY A 192 -22.74 20.61 21.85
N GLN A 193 -21.48 20.90 22.16
CA GLN A 193 -20.33 20.07 21.81
C GLN A 193 -19.80 19.35 23.06
N ARG A 194 -19.56 18.05 22.94
CA ARG A 194 -18.92 17.27 24.00
C ARG A 194 -17.42 17.46 23.88
N GLN A 195 -16.82 18.08 24.87
CA GLN A 195 -15.37 18.21 24.95
C GLN A 195 -14.84 17.11 25.86
N VAL A 196 -13.86 16.34 25.40
CA VAL A 196 -13.18 15.29 26.20
C VAL A 196 -11.67 15.53 26.23
N GLY A 197 -10.95 14.75 27.04
CA GLY A 197 -9.50 14.77 27.07
C GLY A 197 -8.93 16.03 27.72
N LEU A 198 -7.77 16.48 27.23
CA LEU A 198 -7.05 17.64 27.79
C LEU A 198 -7.83 18.94 27.60
N GLN A 199 -8.64 19.05 26.55
CA GLN A 199 -9.46 20.24 26.32
C GLN A 199 -10.51 20.41 27.43
N ALA A 200 -11.19 19.33 27.82
CA ALA A 200 -12.17 19.36 28.92
C ALA A 200 -11.53 19.80 30.25
N VAL A 201 -10.30 19.34 30.51
CA VAL A 201 -9.53 19.72 31.70
C VAL A 201 -9.18 21.22 31.68
N SER A 202 -8.76 21.75 30.52
CA SER A 202 -8.48 23.17 30.34
C SER A 202 -9.72 24.04 30.57
N ASP A 203 -10.85 23.69 29.95
CA ASP A 203 -12.13 24.38 30.12
C ASP A 203 -12.58 24.41 31.58
N PHE A 204 -12.38 23.31 32.31
CA PHE A 204 -12.69 23.24 33.74
C PHE A 204 -11.82 24.17 34.59
N ILE A 205 -10.53 24.28 34.30
CA ILE A 205 -9.63 25.22 34.99
C ILE A 205 -10.07 26.65 34.71
N GLU A 206 -10.39 26.99 33.46
CA GLU A 206 -10.82 28.34 33.10
C GLU A 206 -12.13 28.76 33.80
N ALA A 207 -13.06 27.81 33.97
CA ALA A 207 -14.35 28.05 34.60
C ALA A 207 -14.29 28.13 36.14
N ASN A 208 -13.39 27.36 36.78
CA ASN A 208 -13.37 27.20 38.24
C ASN A 208 -12.20 27.90 38.95
N VAL A 209 -11.17 28.34 38.21
CA VAL A 209 -9.95 28.93 38.77
C VAL A 209 -9.77 30.38 38.30
N PRO A 210 -9.54 31.33 39.23
CA PRO A 210 -9.22 32.72 38.88
C PRO A 210 -7.97 32.82 37.99
N GLU A 211 -7.97 33.79 37.06
CA GLU A 211 -6.93 33.95 36.04
C GLU A 211 -5.49 33.98 36.58
N ALA A 212 -5.28 34.62 37.73
CA ALA A 212 -3.98 34.71 38.40
C ALA A 212 -3.42 33.34 38.86
N GLU A 213 -4.28 32.34 39.09
CA GLU A 213 -3.90 31.03 39.62
C GLU A 213 -3.97 29.91 38.58
N ARG A 214 -4.57 30.16 37.39
CA ARG A 214 -4.80 29.15 36.35
C ARG A 214 -3.53 28.39 35.95
N GLY A 215 -2.41 29.10 35.75
CA GLY A 215 -1.15 28.47 35.35
C GLY A 215 -0.64 27.45 36.36
N ARG A 216 -0.64 27.81 37.66
CA ARG A 216 -0.18 26.94 38.74
C ARG A 216 -1.16 25.80 39.01
N ALA A 217 -2.46 26.09 39.00
CA ALA A 217 -3.50 25.09 39.19
C ALA A 217 -3.48 24.05 38.06
N GLY A 218 -3.31 24.49 36.81
CA GLY A 218 -3.20 23.62 35.64
C GLY A 218 -1.98 22.72 35.68
N GLU A 219 -0.81 23.24 36.03
CA GLU A 219 0.42 22.43 36.18
C GLU A 219 0.23 21.31 37.22
N VAL A 220 -0.36 21.64 38.37
CA VAL A 220 -0.66 20.66 39.43
C VAL A 220 -1.68 19.62 38.95
N LEU A 221 -2.74 20.06 38.27
CA LEU A 221 -3.80 19.17 37.78
C LEU A 221 -3.28 18.20 36.73
N VAL A 222 -2.50 18.67 35.75
CA VAL A 222 -1.86 17.84 34.72
C VAL A 222 -0.88 16.85 35.36
N ARG A 223 -0.11 17.28 36.37
CA ARG A 223 0.79 16.38 37.10
C ARG A 223 0.03 15.27 37.83
N ILE A 224 -1.07 15.60 38.51
CA ILE A 224 -1.92 14.61 39.19
C ILE A 224 -2.55 13.67 38.15
N LEU A 225 -3.10 14.22 37.07
CA LEU A 225 -3.71 13.43 35.99
C LEU A 225 -2.72 12.44 35.38
N ASN A 226 -1.50 12.88 35.05
CA ASN A 226 -0.45 12.01 34.52
C ASN A 226 -0.04 10.92 35.52
N GLY A 227 0.05 11.26 36.81
CA GLY A 227 0.35 10.29 37.86
C GLY A 227 -0.74 9.23 38.03
N VAL A 228 -2.01 9.64 37.97
CA VAL A 228 -3.15 8.71 38.06
C VAL A 228 -3.27 7.86 36.80
N LEU A 229 -3.08 8.43 35.60
CA LEU A 229 -3.07 7.68 34.35
C LEU A 229 -1.93 6.66 34.30
N PHE A 230 -0.78 6.98 34.90
CA PHE A 230 0.30 6.00 35.08
C PHE A 230 -0.12 4.84 35.97
N GLU A 231 -0.73 5.09 37.14
CA GLU A 231 -1.23 4.02 38.00
C GLU A 231 -2.36 3.22 37.33
N LEU A 232 -3.20 3.86 36.53
CA LEU A 232 -4.23 3.20 35.74
C LEU A 232 -3.62 2.26 34.69
N ALA A 233 -2.56 2.69 34.01
CA ALA A 233 -1.80 1.87 33.08
C ALA A 233 -1.09 0.70 33.80
N GLN A 234 -0.58 0.91 35.03
CA GLN A 234 -0.01 -0.17 35.84
C GLN A 234 -1.09 -1.21 36.21
N LEU A 235 -2.27 -0.77 36.63
CA LEU A 235 -3.39 -1.65 36.96
C LEU A 235 -3.89 -2.43 35.73
N SER A 236 -3.95 -1.80 34.55
CA SER A 236 -4.36 -2.48 33.32
C SER A 236 -3.36 -3.56 32.90
N ARG A 237 -2.05 -3.32 33.10
CA ARG A 237 -0.99 -4.32 32.89
C ARG A 237 -1.05 -5.46 33.90
N GLU A 238 -1.28 -5.14 35.18
CA GLU A 238 -1.42 -6.14 36.25
C GLU A 238 -2.60 -7.09 35.98
N LYS A 239 -3.76 -6.54 35.58
CA LYS A 239 -4.93 -7.35 35.15
C LYS A 239 -4.63 -8.23 33.94
N ALA A 240 -3.73 -7.80 33.05
CA ALA A 240 -3.31 -8.56 31.88
C ALA A 240 -2.17 -9.57 32.18
N GLY A 241 -1.70 -9.68 33.44
CA GLY A 241 -0.58 -10.55 33.82
C GLY A 241 0.78 -10.10 33.27
N LEU A 242 0.91 -8.83 32.89
CA LEU A 242 2.13 -8.25 32.35
C LEU A 242 2.99 -7.65 33.47
N ALA A 243 4.30 -7.58 33.24
CA ALA A 243 5.21 -6.91 34.15
C ALA A 243 4.86 -5.41 34.29
N GLY A 244 4.97 -4.88 35.50
CA GLY A 244 4.81 -3.45 35.76
C GLY A 244 5.83 -2.62 34.98
N MET A 245 5.41 -1.43 34.55
CA MET A 245 6.27 -0.47 33.88
C MET A 245 7.33 0.04 34.85
N GLN A 246 8.55 0.17 34.34
CA GLN A 246 9.65 0.78 35.08
C GLN A 246 9.61 2.31 34.86
N PRO A 247 10.06 3.12 35.83
CA PRO A 247 10.13 4.57 35.67
C PRO A 247 11.36 4.96 34.83
N ASP A 248 11.38 4.53 33.57
CA ASP A 248 12.43 4.82 32.60
C ASP A 248 11.97 5.82 31.53
N GLU A 249 12.91 6.27 30.70
CA GLU A 249 12.65 7.26 29.64
C GLU A 249 11.64 6.75 28.60
N LYS A 250 11.65 5.44 28.31
CA LYS A 250 10.69 4.81 27.39
C LYS A 250 9.26 4.90 27.92
N THR A 251 9.07 4.57 29.20
CA THR A 251 7.76 4.66 29.85
C THR A 251 7.28 6.10 29.93
N GLN A 252 8.16 7.05 30.21
CA GLN A 252 7.81 8.47 30.20
C GLN A 252 7.38 8.94 28.81
N ALA A 253 8.10 8.54 27.76
CA ALA A 253 7.72 8.84 26.37
C ALA A 253 6.36 8.23 26.03
N PHE A 254 6.17 6.93 26.31
CA PHE A 254 4.91 6.21 26.11
C PHE A 254 3.74 6.95 26.77
N MET A 255 3.85 7.27 28.06
CA MET A 255 2.79 7.92 28.80
C MET A 255 2.47 9.32 28.26
N THR A 256 3.49 10.12 27.93
CA THR A 256 3.30 11.48 27.39
C THR A 256 2.49 11.43 26.10
N GLN A 257 2.86 10.55 25.17
CA GLN A 257 2.09 10.39 23.93
C GLN A 257 0.73 9.76 24.19
N ALA A 258 0.63 8.77 25.09
CA ALA A 258 -0.64 8.10 25.39
C ALA A 258 -1.70 9.08 25.89
N VAL A 259 -1.33 10.06 26.73
CA VAL A 259 -2.26 11.10 27.19
C VAL A 259 -2.77 11.95 26.03
N LEU A 260 -1.89 12.37 25.13
CA LEU A 260 -2.27 13.12 23.92
C LEU A 260 -3.20 12.28 23.03
N SER A 261 -2.83 11.02 22.79
CA SER A 261 -3.60 10.07 22.00
C SER A 261 -4.98 9.76 22.60
N LEU A 262 -5.09 9.68 23.93
CA LEU A 262 -6.36 9.52 24.62
C LEU A 262 -7.24 10.75 24.47
N SER A 263 -6.66 11.95 24.46
CA SER A 263 -7.39 13.19 24.19
C SER A 263 -7.90 13.25 22.74
N ASP A 264 -7.09 12.76 21.80
CA ASP A 264 -7.40 12.77 20.37
C ASP A 264 -8.28 11.59 19.93
N VAL A 265 -8.59 10.64 20.81
CA VAL A 265 -9.35 9.43 20.46
C VAL A 265 -10.73 9.75 19.88
N GLN A 266 -11.33 10.88 20.27
CA GLN A 266 -12.61 11.36 19.73
C GLN A 266 -12.56 11.64 18.22
N LEU A 267 -11.36 11.91 17.68
CA LEU A 267 -11.17 12.10 16.24
C LEU A 267 -11.43 10.80 15.47
N TYR A 268 -11.33 9.64 16.13
CA TYR A 268 -11.62 8.33 15.59
C TYR A 268 -12.95 7.78 16.16
N PRO A 269 -14.11 8.17 15.60
CA PRO A 269 -15.43 7.92 16.19
C PRO A 269 -15.94 6.46 16.05
N ALA A 270 -15.10 5.54 15.59
CA ALA A 270 -15.48 4.13 15.45
C ALA A 270 -15.14 3.34 16.73
N PRO A 271 -16.05 2.45 17.20
CA PRO A 271 -15.80 1.65 18.39
C PRO A 271 -14.66 0.63 18.20
N VAL A 272 -14.44 0.22 16.94
CA VAL A 272 -13.42 -0.75 16.52
C VAL A 272 -12.52 -0.17 15.44
N PHE A 273 -11.32 -0.73 15.32
CA PHE A 273 -10.43 -0.54 14.17
C PHE A 273 -10.06 -1.91 13.60
N PHE A 274 -9.67 -1.95 12.33
CA PHE A 274 -9.23 -3.16 11.66
C PHE A 274 -7.73 -3.14 11.43
N GLU A 275 -7.06 -4.16 11.97
CA GLU A 275 -5.64 -4.43 11.76
C GLU A 275 -5.51 -5.56 10.73
N LEU A 276 -4.60 -5.38 9.78
CA LEU A 276 -4.27 -6.40 8.78
C LEU A 276 -3.36 -7.46 9.41
N LYS A 277 -3.87 -8.68 9.56
CA LYS A 277 -3.07 -9.82 10.08
C LYS A 277 -2.30 -10.55 8.98
N ASN A 278 -2.93 -10.77 7.83
CA ASN A 278 -2.35 -11.41 6.67
C ASN A 278 -3.00 -10.86 5.39
N PHE A 279 -2.34 -11.05 4.26
CA PHE A 279 -2.93 -10.77 2.95
C PHE A 279 -2.33 -11.69 1.89
N GLU A 280 -3.14 -12.05 0.90
CA GLU A 280 -2.69 -12.69 -0.33
C GLU A 280 -2.75 -11.67 -1.46
N GLN A 281 -1.60 -11.32 -2.03
CA GLN A 281 -1.55 -10.33 -3.10
C GLN A 281 -1.74 -11.00 -4.46
N VAL A 282 -2.97 -11.00 -4.96
CA VAL A 282 -3.27 -11.43 -6.33
C VAL A 282 -3.01 -10.27 -7.29
N GLN A 283 -1.77 -10.19 -7.82
CA GLN A 283 -1.44 -9.23 -8.86
C GLN A 283 -1.97 -9.72 -10.20
N ALA A 284 -3.11 -9.18 -10.65
CA ALA A 284 -3.52 -9.32 -12.03
C ALA A 284 -2.55 -8.52 -12.91
N SER A 285 -1.47 -9.16 -13.37
CA SER A 285 -0.64 -8.58 -14.42
C SER A 285 -1.52 -8.42 -15.65
N VAL A 286 -1.93 -7.18 -15.94
CA VAL A 286 -2.61 -6.86 -17.19
C VAL A 286 -1.56 -6.88 -18.29
N PHE A 287 -1.01 -8.06 -18.58
CA PHE A 287 -0.44 -8.33 -19.88
C PHE A 287 -1.60 -8.20 -20.86
N GLN A 288 -1.76 -7.00 -21.42
CA GLN A 288 -2.58 -6.80 -22.61
C GLN A 288 -1.91 -7.55 -23.75
N VAL A 289 -2.12 -8.87 -23.81
CA VAL A 289 -1.83 -9.65 -25.02
C VAL A 289 -2.88 -9.21 -26.03
N ALA A 290 -2.61 -8.10 -26.72
CA ALA A 290 -3.41 -7.65 -27.83
C ALA A 290 -3.37 -8.74 -28.91
N ARG A 291 -4.42 -9.55 -28.98
CA ARG A 291 -4.59 -10.53 -30.06
C ARG A 291 -4.87 -9.75 -31.33
N ALA A 292 -3.83 -9.39 -32.09
CA ALA A 292 -3.96 -8.67 -33.35
C ALA A 292 -4.76 -9.52 -34.37
N PRO A 293 -6.03 -9.15 -34.69
CA PRO A 293 -6.84 -9.89 -35.64
C PRO A 293 -6.31 -9.60 -37.04
N GLY A 294 -5.54 -10.52 -37.61
CA GLY A 294 -4.91 -10.35 -38.92
C GLY A 294 -3.50 -10.93 -39.03
N LYS A 295 -2.86 -11.25 -37.89
CA LYS A 295 -1.50 -11.84 -37.87
C LYS A 295 -1.39 -13.09 -38.77
N ASN A 296 -2.39 -13.97 -38.72
CA ASN A 296 -2.38 -15.21 -39.51
C ASN A 296 -2.50 -14.95 -41.03
N VAL A 297 -3.24 -13.92 -41.44
CA VAL A 297 -3.40 -13.54 -42.86
C VAL A 297 -2.10 -12.96 -43.40
N VAL A 298 -1.43 -12.11 -42.61
CA VAL A 298 -0.12 -11.53 -42.99
C VAL A 298 0.93 -12.64 -43.12
N TYR A 299 1.01 -13.57 -42.18
CA TYR A 299 1.96 -14.69 -42.28
C TYR A 299 1.66 -15.62 -43.44
N LEU A 300 0.38 -15.90 -43.72
CA LEU A 300 0.00 -16.68 -44.90
C LEU A 300 0.39 -15.95 -46.21
N GLY A 301 0.19 -14.62 -46.24
CA GLY A 301 0.62 -13.78 -47.36
C GLY A 301 2.13 -13.81 -47.57
N CYS A 302 2.92 -13.61 -46.51
CA CYS A 302 4.38 -13.71 -46.57
C CYS A 302 4.83 -15.10 -47.04
N LEU A 303 4.20 -16.17 -46.57
CA LEU A 303 4.51 -17.55 -46.98
C LEU A 303 4.25 -17.76 -48.48
N LEU A 304 3.09 -17.32 -48.98
CA LEU A 304 2.75 -17.44 -50.41
C LEU A 304 3.70 -16.62 -51.28
N LEU A 305 4.14 -15.45 -50.81
CA LEU A 305 5.09 -14.60 -51.52
C LEU A 305 6.45 -15.29 -51.65
N ILE A 306 6.95 -15.89 -50.56
CA ILE A 306 8.18 -16.69 -50.57
C ILE A 306 8.06 -17.84 -51.56
N ILE A 307 6.96 -18.61 -51.51
CA ILE A 307 6.72 -19.73 -52.45
C ILE A 307 6.68 -19.23 -53.90
N GLY A 308 6.01 -18.10 -54.18
CA GLY A 308 5.94 -17.52 -55.52
C GLY A 308 7.31 -17.11 -56.08
N VAL A 309 8.15 -16.49 -55.24
CA VAL A 309 9.54 -16.15 -55.62
C VAL A 309 10.35 -17.41 -55.91
N PHE A 310 10.23 -18.45 -55.08
CA PHE A 310 10.89 -19.73 -55.33
C PHE A 310 10.37 -20.41 -56.60
N ALA A 311 9.06 -20.43 -56.83
CA ALA A 311 8.48 -21.01 -58.04
C ALA A 311 8.98 -20.28 -59.29
N MET A 312 9.03 -18.94 -59.27
CA MET A 312 9.56 -18.16 -60.40
C MET A 312 11.04 -18.46 -60.70
N LEU A 313 11.85 -18.74 -59.68
CA LEU A 313 13.28 -19.03 -59.85
C LEU A 313 13.57 -20.50 -60.25
N TYR A 314 12.75 -21.44 -59.75
CA TYR A 314 13.03 -22.88 -59.89
C TYR A 314 12.15 -23.59 -60.93
N VAL A 315 10.96 -23.09 -61.24
CA VAL A 315 10.12 -23.63 -62.33
C VAL A 315 10.68 -23.12 -63.66
N ARG A 316 11.32 -24.01 -64.41
CA ARG A 316 11.96 -23.70 -65.69
C ARG A 316 11.17 -24.28 -66.84
N GLU A 317 10.93 -23.46 -67.86
CA GLU A 317 10.40 -23.94 -69.13
C GLU A 317 11.50 -24.64 -69.93
N ARG A 318 11.23 -25.89 -70.35
CA ARG A 318 12.12 -26.69 -71.20
C ARG A 318 11.33 -27.15 -72.41
N ARG A 319 11.85 -26.90 -73.62
CA ARG A 319 11.20 -27.33 -74.87
C ARG A 319 12.09 -28.34 -75.58
N ILE A 320 11.57 -29.54 -75.82
CA ILE A 320 12.24 -30.61 -76.56
C ILE A 320 11.53 -30.77 -77.89
N TRP A 321 12.30 -30.77 -78.97
CA TRP A 321 11.83 -31.04 -80.32
C TRP A 321 12.47 -32.33 -80.81
N ILE A 322 11.66 -33.26 -81.31
CA ILE A 322 12.13 -34.53 -81.88
C ILE A 322 11.61 -34.59 -83.30
N TRP A 323 12.52 -34.71 -84.26
CA TRP A 323 12.22 -34.79 -85.68
C TRP A 323 12.64 -36.16 -86.21
N PHE A 324 11.72 -36.90 -86.83
CA PHE A 324 11.99 -38.20 -87.40
C PHE A 324 12.00 -38.13 -88.93
N THR A 325 13.08 -38.61 -89.55
CA THR A 325 13.23 -38.69 -91.00
C THR A 325 13.47 -40.16 -91.41
N PRO A 326 12.64 -40.74 -92.29
CA PRO A 326 12.87 -42.10 -92.77
C PRO A 326 14.11 -42.15 -93.66
N THR A 327 15.00 -43.12 -93.45
CA THR A 327 16.21 -43.30 -94.26
C THR A 327 16.23 -44.72 -94.82
N GLN A 328 16.18 -44.86 -96.15
CA GLN A 328 16.40 -46.14 -96.83
C GLN A 328 17.85 -46.19 -97.32
N GLN A 329 18.68 -46.95 -96.61
CA GLN A 329 20.04 -47.25 -97.07
C GLN A 329 20.29 -48.75 -96.86
N GLY A 330 20.49 -49.49 -97.96
CA GLY A 330 20.91 -50.90 -97.92
C GLY A 330 19.88 -51.90 -97.39
N GLY A 331 18.60 -51.81 -97.80
CA GLY A 331 17.63 -52.90 -97.59
C GLY A 331 17.11 -53.11 -96.16
N HIS A 332 17.37 -52.20 -95.22
CA HIS A 332 16.76 -52.19 -93.89
C HIS A 332 15.99 -50.87 -93.70
N GLN A 333 14.74 -50.93 -93.24
CA GLN A 333 13.95 -49.74 -92.91
C GLN A 333 14.44 -49.16 -91.57
N GLY A 334 15.18 -48.06 -91.63
CA GLY A 334 15.58 -47.29 -90.45
C GLY A 334 14.95 -45.90 -90.44
N SER A 335 14.60 -45.41 -89.25
CA SER A 335 14.23 -44.00 -89.03
C SER A 335 15.39 -43.27 -88.36
N LYS A 336 15.86 -42.18 -88.97
CA LYS A 336 16.84 -41.28 -88.37
C LYS A 336 16.09 -40.25 -87.52
N ALA A 337 16.35 -40.23 -86.22
CA ALA A 337 15.76 -39.26 -85.31
C ALA A 337 16.79 -38.17 -84.98
N VAL A 338 16.39 -36.90 -85.06
CA VAL A 338 17.16 -35.74 -84.63
C VAL A 338 16.43 -35.11 -83.45
N MET A 339 17.12 -34.95 -82.32
CA MET A 339 16.59 -34.30 -81.13
C MET A 339 17.27 -32.95 -80.93
N ALA A 340 16.49 -31.92 -80.66
CA ALA A 340 16.97 -30.59 -80.30
C ALA A 340 16.32 -30.14 -78.98
N LEU A 341 17.12 -29.64 -78.05
CA LEU A 341 16.65 -29.11 -76.77
C LEU A 341 16.89 -27.60 -76.75
N SER A 342 15.87 -26.83 -76.37
CA SER A 342 15.99 -25.40 -76.10
C SER A 342 15.67 -25.12 -74.64
N THR A 343 16.58 -24.41 -73.97
CA THR A 343 16.45 -23.97 -72.58
C THR A 343 16.76 -22.48 -72.47
N ASN A 344 15.96 -21.73 -71.72
CA ASN A 344 16.08 -20.28 -71.57
C ASN A 344 17.42 -19.85 -70.91
N ARG A 345 18.03 -20.69 -70.06
CA ARG A 345 19.31 -20.42 -69.38
C ARG A 345 20.26 -21.61 -69.53
N LYS A 346 21.52 -21.36 -69.98
CA LYS A 346 22.56 -22.41 -70.10
C LYS A 346 22.90 -22.94 -68.71
N THR A 347 22.77 -24.25 -68.50
CA THR A 347 23.03 -24.91 -67.22
C THR A 347 24.22 -25.85 -67.34
N LEU A 348 24.97 -26.02 -66.26
CA LEU A 348 26.20 -26.81 -66.22
C LEU A 348 25.95 -28.32 -66.45
N ASP A 349 24.75 -28.81 -66.14
CA ASP A 349 24.34 -30.21 -66.34
C ASP A 349 23.33 -30.41 -67.50
N GLY A 350 23.02 -29.36 -68.27
CA GLY A 350 22.05 -29.45 -69.37
C GLY A 350 22.44 -30.49 -70.44
N ASP A 351 23.74 -30.60 -70.71
CA ASP A 351 24.28 -31.55 -71.68
C ASP A 351 24.18 -33.00 -71.17
N LYS A 352 24.37 -33.24 -69.86
CA LYS A 352 24.20 -34.58 -69.26
C LYS A 352 22.74 -35.01 -69.25
N GLU A 353 21.82 -34.09 -68.95
CA GLU A 353 20.38 -34.37 -69.00
C GLU A 353 19.90 -34.61 -70.44
N PHE A 354 20.46 -33.90 -71.43
CA PHE A 354 20.17 -34.14 -72.85
C PHE A 354 20.61 -35.54 -73.28
N GLU A 355 21.80 -35.99 -72.89
CA GLU A 355 22.27 -37.35 -73.18
C GLU A 355 21.45 -38.42 -72.47
N GLN A 356 21.00 -38.19 -71.23
CA GLN A 356 20.07 -39.10 -70.56
C GLN A 356 18.70 -39.17 -71.27
N LEU A 357 18.17 -38.03 -71.71
CA LEU A 357 16.91 -37.98 -72.47
C LEU A 357 17.06 -38.64 -73.85
N ARG A 358 18.22 -38.47 -74.50
CA ARG A 358 18.56 -39.11 -75.78
C ARG A 358 18.60 -40.63 -75.61
N GLY A 359 19.27 -41.13 -74.56
CA GLY A 359 19.32 -42.55 -74.24
C GLY A 359 17.95 -43.14 -73.95
N LYS A 360 17.10 -42.44 -73.18
CA LYS A 360 15.75 -42.92 -72.82
C LYS A 360 14.73 -42.85 -73.96
N LEU A 361 14.79 -41.82 -74.80
CA LEU A 361 13.77 -41.57 -75.83
C LEU A 361 14.14 -42.15 -77.20
N LEU A 362 15.43 -42.22 -77.53
CA LEU A 362 15.90 -42.73 -78.82
C LEU A 362 16.59 -44.10 -78.70
N GLY A 363 16.84 -44.60 -77.48
CA GLY A 363 17.43 -45.92 -77.26
C GLY A 363 18.88 -46.08 -77.75
N VAL A 364 19.55 -44.97 -78.11
CA VAL A 364 20.93 -44.97 -78.61
C VAL A 364 21.86 -44.70 -77.43
N ALA A 365 22.75 -45.65 -77.11
CA ALA A 365 23.82 -45.45 -76.13
C ALA A 365 24.80 -44.37 -76.62
N SER A 366 25.23 -43.51 -75.72
CA SER A 366 26.08 -42.34 -76.01
C SER A 366 27.44 -42.74 -76.59
N ASP A 367 27.71 -42.41 -77.85
CA ASP A 367 29.05 -42.43 -78.42
C ASP A 367 29.83 -41.19 -77.95
N SER A 368 30.81 -41.43 -77.08
CA SER A 368 31.78 -40.43 -76.65
C SER A 368 32.87 -40.26 -77.71
N GLY A 369 32.75 -39.24 -78.56
CA GLY A 369 33.87 -38.81 -79.41
C GLY A 369 33.47 -38.10 -80.70
N GLY A 370 33.54 -36.76 -80.70
CA GLY A 370 33.45 -35.96 -81.92
C GLY A 370 33.40 -34.46 -81.63
N GLN A 371 34.55 -33.79 -81.78
CA GLN A 371 34.71 -32.35 -81.61
C GLN A 371 33.82 -31.53 -82.56
N PRO A 372 33.46 -30.29 -82.16
CA PRO A 372 32.47 -29.46 -82.85
C PRO A 372 33.05 -28.75 -84.08
N ALA A 373 32.19 -28.53 -85.08
CA ALA A 373 32.30 -27.46 -86.06
C ALA A 373 31.13 -26.48 -85.83
#